data_AF-A0A1H9ZRJ7-F1
#
_entry.id   AF-A0A1H9ZRJ7-F1
#
_cell.length_a   1.000
_cell.length_b   1.000
_cell.length_c   1.000
_cell.angle_alpha   90.00
_cell.angle_beta   90.00
_cell.angle_gamma   90.00
#
_symmetry.space_group_name_H-M   'P 1'
#
loop_
_entity.id
_entity.type
_entity.pdbx_description
1 polymer ?
#
loop_
_entity_poly.entity_id
_entity_poly.type
_entity_poly.pdbx_seq_one_letter_code
_entity_poly.pdbx_strand_id
1 'polypeptide(L)'
;MNKFSHIILLFLLLNSGSLLAIDNYIIHFKDKPTEYHISDFEMWTDDIYNYEFTADEWLGIYANSEDAEKRYRVIPDVESIAYGKPWCNLQIFTGSIELKNIQNQNFSCIQILGQSKRSGEIPFGTKGLLIKHDGMIQFIPLLKQEILPGKYPEISRTEIYLQESHLLRANSSLNDMRIMLNEIYARYGYRFKPGGEMDRYFSTQSWYAPQYDNVDVFLTKTEKSNAKLLRKLLSPDVQNQKKRYIEEITAFCQALENDDLEYLSEHISYLTTGADQTVTFEQFKEILPNFKQVMLTSSANCAQDMSLLNKNWLFSPEGSNPFMNATFIYDEEEQKYLLVYFDLTQSCIPESSEIEVAGTLALKDYIDDSQDNKSIVRKIILNTVNMPVCITGADVNFPYWNIHVQLELSDSDEKKFTELANENVTLQGQVKLANSPQDYTRVKLINVTIKSIDTDKKSKAFM
;
A
#
# COMPACT_ATOMS: atom_id res chain seq x y z
N MET A 1 -8.10 -24.56 37.25
CA MET A 1 -7.31 -25.44 36.36
C MET A 1 -7.42 -24.88 34.95
N ASN A 2 -6.30 -24.35 34.44
CA ASN A 2 -6.18 -23.77 33.10
C ASN A 2 -6.41 -24.83 32.02
N LYS A 3 -7.43 -24.63 31.17
CA LYS A 3 -7.63 -25.34 29.91
C LYS A 3 -8.07 -24.34 28.83
N PHE A 4 -7.17 -23.48 28.40
CA PHE A 4 -7.34 -22.73 27.15
C PHE A 4 -6.00 -22.59 26.47
N SER A 5 -5.55 -23.70 25.92
CA SER A 5 -4.54 -23.74 24.89
C SER A 5 -4.87 -24.99 24.10
N HIS A 6 -5.15 -24.86 22.80
CA HIS A 6 -5.17 -25.89 21.74
C HIS A 6 -6.27 -25.63 20.70
N ILE A 7 -6.26 -24.47 20.01
CA ILE A 7 -7.15 -24.27 18.84
C ILE A 7 -6.42 -23.35 17.84
N ILE A 8 -5.82 -23.92 16.78
CA ILE A 8 -6.25 -23.88 15.36
C ILE A 8 -5.41 -24.94 14.64
N LEU A 9 -6.05 -25.93 14.02
CA LEU A 9 -5.39 -26.80 13.05
C LEU A 9 -6.38 -27.13 11.93
N LEU A 10 -6.69 -26.12 11.12
CA LEU A 10 -7.14 -26.31 9.74
C LEU A 10 -5.95 -26.23 8.76
N PHE A 11 -4.80 -25.67 9.20
CA PHE A 11 -3.64 -25.30 8.39
C PHE A 11 -2.97 -26.43 7.60
N LEU A 12 -3.00 -27.65 8.12
CA LEU A 12 -2.24 -28.76 7.55
C LEU A 12 -3.09 -29.68 6.66
N LEU A 13 -4.42 -29.62 6.73
CA LEU A 13 -5.30 -30.57 6.03
C LEU A 13 -5.63 -30.15 4.60
N LEU A 14 -5.50 -28.87 4.25
CA LEU A 14 -5.81 -28.35 2.91
C LEU A 14 -4.59 -28.26 1.98
N ASN A 15 -3.38 -28.51 2.49
CA ASN A 15 -2.13 -28.44 1.70
C ASN A 15 -1.66 -29.81 1.17
N SER A 16 -2.39 -30.89 1.44
CA SER A 16 -2.14 -32.22 0.87
C SER A 16 -3.46 -32.82 0.44
N GLY A 17 -3.58 -33.16 -0.85
CA GLY A 17 -4.82 -33.60 -1.48
C GLY A 17 -5.68 -34.53 -0.61
N SER A 18 -6.83 -34.00 -0.17
CA SER A 18 -8.13 -34.67 -0.20
C SER A 18 -9.17 -33.80 0.52
N LEU A 19 -9.91 -32.98 -0.24
CA LEU A 19 -11.19 -32.42 0.24
C LEU A 19 -12.09 -33.52 0.83
N LEU A 20 -11.96 -34.76 0.31
CA LEU A 20 -12.61 -35.99 0.78
C LEU A 20 -12.35 -36.33 2.27
N ALA A 21 -11.22 -35.93 2.87
CA ALA A 21 -10.93 -36.21 4.28
C ALA A 21 -11.64 -35.23 5.24
N ILE A 22 -11.98 -34.03 4.74
CA ILE A 22 -12.61 -32.96 5.53
C ILE A 22 -14.14 -32.95 5.35
N ASP A 23 -14.66 -33.53 4.26
CA ASP A 23 -16.10 -33.67 4.02
C ASP A 23 -16.80 -34.57 5.06
N ASN A 24 -16.05 -35.40 5.79
CA ASN A 24 -16.57 -36.22 6.89
C ASN A 24 -16.96 -35.41 8.15
N TYR A 25 -16.62 -34.12 8.22
CA TYR A 25 -17.02 -33.28 9.33
C TYR A 25 -18.42 -32.74 9.08
N ILE A 26 -19.31 -33.01 10.03
CA ILE A 26 -20.62 -32.35 10.11
C ILE A 26 -20.37 -30.88 10.48
N ILE A 27 -21.01 -29.99 9.73
CA ILE A 27 -21.01 -28.56 10.05
C ILE A 27 -22.02 -28.31 11.17
N HIS A 28 -21.60 -27.57 12.18
CA HIS A 28 -22.44 -27.09 13.25
C HIS A 28 -22.89 -25.66 12.95
N PHE A 29 -24.16 -25.37 13.20
CA PHE A 29 -24.74 -24.04 13.09
C PHE A 29 -25.54 -23.76 14.36
N LYS A 30 -25.30 -22.61 15.00
CA LYS A 30 -25.90 -22.27 16.30
C LYS A 30 -25.69 -23.37 17.35
N ASP A 31 -24.45 -23.85 17.42
CA ASP A 31 -23.96 -24.92 18.32
C ASP A 31 -24.68 -26.29 18.18
N LYS A 32 -25.44 -26.48 17.10
CA LYS A 32 -26.12 -27.75 16.79
C LYS A 32 -25.52 -28.38 15.55
N PRO A 33 -25.36 -29.72 15.49
CA PRO A 33 -24.98 -30.40 14.27
C PRO A 33 -26.07 -30.18 13.21
N THR A 34 -25.65 -29.98 11.96
CA THR A 34 -26.55 -29.81 10.81
C THR A 34 -26.40 -30.99 9.84
N GLU A 35 -27.17 -31.00 8.76
CA GLU A 35 -26.93 -31.92 7.63
C GLU A 35 -25.89 -31.40 6.62
N TYR A 36 -25.28 -30.25 6.90
CA TYR A 36 -24.32 -29.65 5.99
C TYR A 36 -22.95 -30.29 6.16
N HIS A 37 -22.28 -30.48 5.03
CA HIS A 37 -20.87 -30.85 4.92
C HIS A 37 -20.08 -29.72 4.27
N ILE A 38 -18.75 -29.82 4.29
CA ILE A 38 -17.90 -28.80 3.66
C ILE A 38 -18.21 -28.64 2.16
N SER A 39 -18.52 -29.73 1.47
CA SER A 39 -18.88 -29.73 0.05
C SER A 39 -20.15 -28.94 -0.26
N ASP A 40 -21.03 -28.72 0.72
CA ASP A 40 -22.23 -27.87 0.61
C ASP A 40 -21.90 -26.38 0.57
N PHE A 41 -20.64 -26.00 0.77
CA PHE A 41 -20.17 -24.62 0.68
C PHE A 41 -19.29 -24.44 -0.55
N GLU A 42 -19.47 -23.31 -1.21
CA GLU A 42 -18.50 -22.76 -2.14
C GLU A 42 -17.42 -22.10 -1.31
N MET A 43 -16.29 -22.78 -1.15
CA MET A 43 -15.07 -22.14 -0.68
C MET A 43 -14.68 -21.12 -1.73
N TRP A 44 -14.36 -19.90 -1.34
CA TRP A 44 -13.91 -18.91 -2.29
C TRP A 44 -12.49 -19.28 -2.72
N THR A 45 -12.32 -19.71 -3.97
CA THR A 45 -11.10 -20.33 -4.50
C THR A 45 -10.01 -19.32 -4.87
N ASP A 46 -8.84 -19.85 -5.25
CA ASP A 46 -7.52 -19.21 -5.49
C ASP A 46 -7.43 -18.11 -6.58
N ASP A 47 -8.41 -17.22 -6.77
CA ASP A 47 -8.26 -16.08 -7.70
C ASP A 47 -7.42 -14.96 -7.04
N ILE A 48 -6.14 -15.27 -6.82
CA ILE A 48 -5.12 -14.56 -6.03
C ILE A 48 -4.73 -13.17 -6.59
N TYR A 49 -5.23 -12.79 -7.76
CA TYR A 49 -4.77 -11.58 -8.47
C TYR A 49 -5.74 -10.38 -8.42
N ASN A 50 -6.99 -10.56 -7.94
CA ASN A 50 -7.99 -9.48 -7.87
C ASN A 50 -8.12 -8.92 -6.45
N TYR A 51 -6.99 -8.39 -5.97
CA TYR A 51 -6.72 -8.14 -4.56
C TYR A 51 -7.50 -6.96 -3.96
N GLU A 52 -7.66 -5.87 -4.72
CA GLU A 52 -8.39 -4.68 -4.25
C GLU A 52 -9.88 -5.00 -4.01
N PHE A 53 -10.51 -5.74 -4.93
CA PHE A 53 -11.93 -6.10 -4.83
C PHE A 53 -12.23 -7.05 -3.66
N THR A 54 -11.39 -8.07 -3.44
CA THR A 54 -11.61 -9.03 -2.35
C THR A 54 -11.32 -8.41 -0.99
N ALA A 55 -10.25 -7.62 -0.83
CA ALA A 55 -9.97 -6.94 0.44
C ALA A 55 -11.07 -5.93 0.82
N ASP A 56 -11.68 -5.23 -0.16
CA ASP A 56 -12.81 -4.31 0.05
C ASP A 56 -14.13 -5.03 0.37
N GLU A 57 -14.37 -6.20 -0.22
CA GLU A 57 -15.53 -7.03 0.10
C GLU A 57 -15.46 -7.64 1.51
N TRP A 58 -14.25 -7.89 2.04
CA TRP A 58 -14.02 -8.56 3.33
C TRP A 58 -13.67 -7.64 4.50
N LEU A 59 -13.86 -6.33 4.33
CA LEU A 59 -13.59 -5.35 5.38
C LEU A 59 -14.38 -5.66 6.64
N GLY A 60 -13.63 -5.82 7.74
CA GLY A 60 -14.12 -5.73 9.11
C GLY A 60 -15.39 -6.52 9.41
N ILE A 61 -15.55 -7.72 8.82
CA ILE A 61 -16.81 -8.43 8.97
C ILE A 61 -16.92 -8.98 10.38
N TYR A 62 -17.93 -8.51 11.09
CA TYR A 62 -18.29 -9.05 12.39
C TYR A 62 -19.15 -10.28 12.18
N ALA A 63 -18.68 -11.38 12.74
CA ALA A 63 -19.47 -12.57 12.93
C ALA A 63 -19.78 -12.64 14.43
N ASN A 64 -21.03 -12.41 14.83
CA ASN A 64 -21.42 -12.68 16.22
C ASN A 64 -21.79 -14.14 16.32
N SER A 65 -21.26 -14.81 17.34
CA SER A 65 -21.92 -16.01 17.85
C SER A 65 -23.27 -15.59 18.46
N GLU A 66 -24.26 -16.48 18.44
CA GLU A 66 -25.48 -16.27 19.23
C GLU A 66 -25.19 -16.32 20.75
N ASP A 67 -24.04 -16.86 21.13
CA ASP A 67 -23.48 -16.71 22.47
C ASP A 67 -22.98 -15.26 22.64
N ALA A 68 -23.77 -14.41 23.33
CA ALA A 68 -23.53 -12.97 23.49
C ALA A 68 -22.15 -12.62 24.07
N GLU A 69 -21.45 -13.61 24.62
CA GLU A 69 -20.10 -13.51 25.16
C GLU A 69 -18.99 -13.63 24.12
N LYS A 70 -19.25 -14.05 22.86
CA LYS A 70 -18.22 -14.26 21.83
C LYS A 70 -18.51 -13.58 20.49
N ARG A 71 -17.57 -12.74 20.03
CA ARG A 71 -17.59 -12.12 18.70
C ARG A 71 -16.31 -12.44 17.93
N TYR A 72 -16.43 -12.55 16.63
CA TYR A 72 -15.32 -12.82 15.72
C TYR A 72 -15.20 -11.67 14.73
N ARG A 73 -13.96 -11.33 14.40
CA ARG A 73 -13.64 -10.38 13.33
C ARG A 73 -12.51 -10.93 12.49
N VAL A 74 -12.71 -10.95 11.19
CA VAL A 74 -11.67 -11.33 10.22
C VAL A 74 -11.15 -10.08 9.55
N ILE A 75 -9.82 -9.97 9.51
CA ILE A 75 -9.13 -8.80 8.96
C ILE A 75 -8.10 -9.30 7.97
N PRO A 76 -8.15 -8.86 6.70
CA PRO A 76 -7.10 -9.17 5.74
C PRO A 76 -5.74 -8.69 6.25
N ASP A 77 -4.75 -9.58 6.23
CA ASP A 77 -3.35 -9.29 6.47
C ASP A 77 -2.62 -9.29 5.13
N VAL A 78 -2.27 -8.09 4.66
CA VAL A 78 -1.60 -7.97 3.37
C VAL A 78 -0.13 -8.33 3.43
N GLU A 79 0.54 -8.52 4.58
CA GLU A 79 1.98 -8.83 4.58
C GLU A 79 2.32 -10.12 3.79
N SER A 80 1.31 -10.88 3.39
CA SER A 80 1.44 -12.14 2.69
C SER A 80 1.34 -12.10 1.16
N ILE A 81 1.25 -10.91 0.54
CA ILE A 81 1.33 -10.76 -0.94
C ILE A 81 2.68 -11.22 -1.49
N ALA A 82 3.74 -11.28 -0.67
CA ALA A 82 5.04 -11.81 -1.11
C ALA A 82 5.04 -13.33 -1.41
N TYR A 83 4.00 -14.08 -1.02
CA TYR A 83 3.99 -15.56 -1.10
C TYR A 83 2.70 -16.19 -1.69
N GLY A 84 1.88 -15.42 -2.41
CA GLY A 84 0.86 -15.99 -3.31
C GLY A 84 -0.44 -16.52 -2.68
N LYS A 85 -0.77 -16.21 -1.42
CA LYS A 85 -2.11 -16.43 -0.83
C LYS A 85 -2.48 -15.28 0.12
N PRO A 86 -3.74 -14.81 0.19
CA PRO A 86 -4.15 -13.80 1.16
C PRO A 86 -4.20 -14.43 2.56
N TRP A 87 -3.50 -13.83 3.52
CA TRP A 87 -3.61 -14.19 4.92
C TRP A 87 -4.55 -13.22 5.62
N CYS A 88 -5.14 -13.68 6.71
CA CYS A 88 -6.12 -12.99 7.51
C CYS A 88 -5.78 -13.20 8.98
N ASN A 89 -6.13 -12.21 9.79
CA ASN A 89 -6.12 -12.27 11.24
C ASN A 89 -7.56 -12.45 11.76
N LEU A 90 -7.79 -13.48 12.57
CA LEU A 90 -9.06 -13.71 13.29
C LEU A 90 -8.85 -13.19 14.70
N GLN A 91 -9.66 -12.21 15.06
CA GLN A 91 -9.77 -11.71 16.41
C GLN A 91 -10.99 -12.34 17.07
N ILE A 92 -10.77 -13.02 18.18
CA ILE A 92 -11.83 -13.60 19.01
C ILE A 92 -12.00 -12.70 20.24
N PHE A 93 -13.18 -12.13 20.41
CA PHE A 93 -13.54 -11.32 21.57
C PHE A 93 -14.38 -12.16 22.53
N THR A 94 -13.89 -12.39 23.76
CA THR A 94 -14.64 -13.10 24.80
C THR A 94 -14.93 -12.19 26.00
N GLY A 95 -16.17 -12.14 26.50
CA GLY A 95 -16.58 -11.47 27.75
C GLY A 95 -17.27 -10.11 27.60
N SER A 96 -17.71 -9.52 28.74
CA SER A 96 -18.32 -8.18 28.79
C SER A 96 -17.30 -7.09 28.44
N ILE A 97 -17.78 -6.07 27.73
CA ILE A 97 -17.08 -5.06 26.93
C ILE A 97 -15.81 -4.42 27.55
N GLU A 98 -15.63 -4.43 28.87
CA GLU A 98 -14.55 -3.70 29.57
C GLU A 98 -13.27 -4.50 29.86
N LEU A 99 -13.23 -5.83 29.70
CA LEU A 99 -12.01 -6.63 29.87
C LEU A 99 -11.98 -7.80 28.88
N LYS A 100 -11.38 -7.59 27.70
CA LYS A 100 -11.34 -8.61 26.64
C LYS A 100 -9.98 -9.30 26.56
N ASN A 101 -10.00 -10.64 26.64
CA ASN A 101 -8.94 -11.48 26.11
C ASN A 101 -9.11 -11.53 24.59
N ILE A 102 -8.16 -10.98 23.84
CA ILE A 102 -8.13 -11.07 22.38
C ILE A 102 -7.10 -12.12 21.99
N GLN A 103 -7.57 -13.18 21.34
CA GLN A 103 -6.71 -14.16 20.70
C GLN A 103 -6.61 -13.83 19.22
N ASN A 104 -5.36 -13.67 18.75
CA ASN A 104 -5.04 -13.41 17.35
C ASN A 104 -4.50 -14.69 16.71
N GLN A 105 -5.01 -15.01 15.53
CA GLN A 105 -4.62 -16.22 14.80
C GLN A 105 -4.48 -15.85 13.32
N ASN A 106 -3.36 -16.23 12.70
CA ASN A 106 -3.07 -15.94 11.29
C ASN A 106 -3.44 -17.15 10.43
N PHE A 107 -4.13 -16.93 9.31
CA PHE A 107 -4.57 -17.99 8.40
C PHE A 107 -4.82 -17.55 6.97
N SER A 108 -4.82 -18.47 5.99
CA SER A 108 -5.31 -18.21 4.64
C SER A 108 -6.81 -17.85 4.64
N CYS A 109 -7.16 -16.66 4.14
CA CYS A 109 -8.53 -16.16 4.10
C CYS A 109 -9.47 -17.07 3.28
N ILE A 110 -8.97 -17.53 2.13
CA ILE A 110 -9.67 -18.36 1.12
C ILE A 110 -10.17 -19.69 1.71
N GLN A 111 -9.46 -20.22 2.71
CA GLN A 111 -9.67 -21.57 3.21
C GLN A 111 -10.64 -21.69 4.39
N ILE A 112 -11.12 -20.57 4.94
CA ILE A 112 -12.05 -20.55 6.07
C ILE A 112 -13.36 -19.82 5.76
N LEU A 113 -13.47 -19.22 4.59
CA LEU A 113 -14.64 -18.46 4.15
C LEU A 113 -15.41 -19.26 3.11
N GLY A 114 -16.72 -19.37 3.33
CA GLY A 114 -17.59 -20.14 2.45
C GLY A 114 -18.93 -19.49 2.25
N GLN A 115 -19.51 -19.75 1.08
CA GLN A 115 -20.89 -19.42 0.78
C GLN A 115 -21.71 -20.70 0.66
N SER A 116 -22.83 -20.78 1.39
CA SER A 116 -23.71 -21.94 1.30
C SER A 116 -24.26 -22.11 -0.12
N LYS A 117 -24.12 -23.31 -0.72
CA LYS A 117 -24.70 -23.70 -2.02
C LYS A 117 -25.98 -24.53 -1.86
N ARG A 118 -26.40 -24.78 -0.62
CA ARG A 118 -27.57 -25.61 -0.30
C ARG A 118 -28.55 -24.80 0.56
N SER A 119 -29.84 -24.84 0.21
CA SER A 119 -30.89 -24.24 1.02
C SER A 119 -31.32 -25.21 2.14
N GLY A 120 -31.59 -24.69 3.33
CA GLY A 120 -31.89 -25.46 4.54
C GLY A 120 -31.74 -24.60 5.80
N GLU A 121 -31.22 -25.17 6.88
CA GLU A 121 -30.95 -24.46 8.14
C GLU A 121 -30.02 -23.26 7.96
N ILE A 122 -29.08 -23.35 7.01
CA ILE A 122 -28.25 -22.25 6.54
C ILE A 122 -28.78 -21.83 5.15
N PRO A 123 -29.39 -20.65 5.01
CA PRO A 123 -29.97 -20.23 3.74
C PRO A 123 -28.96 -20.25 2.58
N PHE A 124 -29.42 -20.60 1.38
CA PHE A 124 -28.60 -20.54 0.17
C PHE A 124 -27.97 -19.15 0.00
N GLY A 125 -26.70 -19.10 -0.35
CA GLY A 125 -25.97 -17.86 -0.55
C GLY A 125 -25.49 -17.18 0.73
N THR A 126 -25.78 -17.72 1.92
CA THR A 126 -25.26 -17.18 3.18
C THR A 126 -23.74 -17.27 3.21
N LYS A 127 -23.09 -16.13 3.35
CA LYS A 127 -21.64 -16.02 3.50
C LYS A 127 -21.27 -16.17 4.98
N GLY A 128 -20.22 -16.91 5.30
CA GLY A 128 -19.87 -17.26 6.68
C GLY A 128 -18.44 -17.75 6.86
N LEU A 129 -18.05 -17.83 8.13
CA LEU A 129 -16.78 -18.41 8.58
C LEU A 129 -16.98 -19.87 8.96
N LEU A 130 -16.10 -20.75 8.49
CA LEU A 130 -16.02 -22.15 8.87
C LEU A 130 -14.82 -22.32 9.81
N ILE A 131 -15.09 -22.47 11.10
CA ILE A 131 -14.05 -22.52 12.15
C ILE A 131 -14.06 -23.89 12.82
N LYS A 132 -12.89 -24.53 12.89
CA LYS A 132 -12.73 -25.77 13.66
C LYS A 132 -12.49 -25.44 15.14
N HIS A 133 -13.39 -25.92 16.00
CA HIS A 133 -13.34 -25.74 17.46
C HIS A 133 -13.74 -27.04 18.14
N ASP A 134 -13.03 -27.46 19.19
CA ASP A 134 -13.38 -28.65 20.00
C ASP A 134 -13.68 -29.94 19.20
N GLY A 135 -13.00 -30.13 18.06
CA GLY A 135 -13.16 -31.31 17.20
C GLY A 135 -14.34 -31.26 16.21
N MET A 136 -15.12 -30.17 16.20
CA MET A 136 -16.23 -29.90 15.28
C MET A 136 -15.94 -28.67 14.41
N ILE A 137 -16.66 -28.52 13.28
CA ILE A 137 -16.57 -27.32 12.44
C ILE A 137 -17.85 -26.51 12.62
N GLN A 138 -17.71 -25.25 13.04
CA GLN A 138 -18.82 -24.33 13.22
C GLN A 138 -18.90 -23.38 12.03
N PHE A 139 -20.09 -23.25 11.43
CA PHE A 139 -20.42 -22.18 10.51
C PHE A 139 -20.96 -20.98 11.28
N ILE A 140 -20.33 -19.83 11.11
CA ILE A 140 -20.73 -18.58 11.73
C ILE A 140 -21.14 -17.61 10.62
N PRO A 141 -22.42 -17.21 10.54
CA PRO A 141 -22.89 -16.36 9.47
C PRO A 141 -22.29 -14.95 9.63
N LEU A 142 -21.94 -14.35 8.50
CA LEU A 142 -21.53 -12.96 8.47
C LEU A 142 -22.76 -12.08 8.66
N LEU A 143 -22.81 -11.33 9.76
CA LEU A 143 -23.99 -10.53 10.10
C LEU A 143 -23.92 -9.12 9.54
N LYS A 144 -22.71 -8.56 9.46
CA LYS A 144 -22.49 -7.21 8.94
C LYS A 144 -21.12 -7.13 8.27
N GLN A 145 -21.15 -6.86 6.96
CA GLN A 145 -19.98 -6.37 6.24
C GLN A 145 -19.79 -4.90 6.61
N GLU A 146 -18.66 -4.56 7.22
CA GLU A 146 -18.33 -3.16 7.53
C GLU A 146 -17.20 -2.69 6.63
N ILE A 147 -17.52 -1.81 5.68
CA ILE A 147 -16.46 -1.06 5.00
C ILE A 147 -15.69 -0.30 6.07
N LEU A 148 -14.38 -0.53 6.18
CA LEU A 148 -13.52 0.21 7.10
C LEU A 148 -13.76 1.70 6.86
N PRO A 149 -14.32 2.42 7.84
CA PRO A 149 -14.70 3.80 7.59
C PRO A 149 -13.48 4.71 7.72
N GLY A 150 -13.65 5.95 7.27
CA GLY A 150 -12.58 6.97 7.25
C GLY A 150 -12.04 7.23 5.84
N LYS A 151 -11.20 8.25 5.76
CA LYS A 151 -10.55 8.73 4.55
C LYS A 151 -9.42 7.79 4.09
N TYR A 152 -8.80 7.07 5.02
CA TYR A 152 -7.64 6.22 4.77
C TYR A 152 -7.83 4.79 5.31
N PRO A 153 -8.80 4.02 4.78
CA PRO A 153 -9.06 2.65 5.23
C PRO A 153 -7.88 1.69 5.00
N GLU A 154 -7.03 1.96 4.01
CA GLU A 154 -5.84 1.19 3.68
C GLU A 154 -4.83 1.09 4.84
N ILE A 155 -4.81 2.07 5.75
CA ILE A 155 -3.88 2.11 6.88
C ILE A 155 -4.14 1.00 7.91
N SER A 156 -5.33 0.43 7.87
CA SER A 156 -5.74 -0.71 8.71
C SER A 156 -5.65 -2.03 7.95
N ARG A 157 -5.32 -2.00 6.66
CA ARG A 157 -5.19 -3.17 5.79
C ARG A 157 -3.72 -3.48 5.58
N THR A 158 -2.99 -2.52 5.03
CA THR A 158 -1.69 -2.74 4.40
C THR A 158 -0.55 -2.21 5.24
N GLU A 159 0.46 -3.05 5.51
CA GLU A 159 1.67 -2.57 6.16
C GLU A 159 2.35 -1.53 5.25
N ILE A 160 2.70 -0.38 5.81
CA ILE A 160 3.40 0.67 5.09
C ILE A 160 4.89 0.33 5.06
N TYR A 161 5.41 0.09 3.86
CA TYR A 161 6.84 0.05 3.60
C TYR A 161 7.32 1.39 3.03
N LEU A 162 8.24 2.05 3.72
CA LEU A 162 8.75 3.39 3.35
C LEU A 162 9.27 3.47 1.90
N GLN A 163 9.83 2.39 1.38
CA GLN A 163 10.40 2.32 0.03
C GLN A 163 9.32 2.16 -1.07
N GLU A 164 8.14 1.65 -0.72
CA GLU A 164 7.10 1.21 -1.67
C GLU A 164 5.72 1.85 -1.44
N SER A 165 5.55 2.61 -0.35
CA SER A 165 4.25 3.12 0.06
C SER A 165 3.81 4.30 -0.80
N HIS A 166 3.27 3.99 -1.97
CA HIS A 166 2.43 4.88 -2.78
C HIS A 166 1.34 5.57 -1.94
N LEU A 167 0.81 4.87 -0.92
CA LEU A 167 -0.17 5.36 0.06
C LEU A 167 0.26 6.66 0.78
N LEU A 168 1.55 6.82 1.04
CA LEU A 168 2.09 7.99 1.73
C LEU A 168 2.67 9.06 0.77
N ARG A 169 2.91 8.71 -0.50
CA ARG A 169 3.39 9.63 -1.56
C ARG A 169 2.25 10.43 -2.20
N ALA A 170 1.04 9.94 -2.01
CA ALA A 170 -0.19 10.40 -2.62
C ALA A 170 -0.65 11.82 -2.30
N ASN A 171 -0.54 12.22 -1.03
CA ASN A 171 -1.24 13.38 -0.49
C ASN A 171 -1.01 13.57 1.03
N SER A 172 0.09 13.11 1.59
CA SER A 172 0.25 13.08 3.05
C SER A 172 0.84 14.39 3.58
N SER A 173 0.04 15.45 3.64
CA SER A 173 0.38 16.53 4.57
C SER A 173 0.55 15.94 5.98
N LEU A 174 1.31 16.58 6.87
CA LEU A 174 1.40 16.12 8.26
C LEU A 174 0.02 15.97 8.91
N ASN A 175 -0.96 16.73 8.45
CA ASN A 175 -2.36 16.62 8.86
C ASN A 175 -2.99 15.29 8.38
N ASP A 176 -2.77 14.90 7.13
CA ASP A 176 -3.28 13.63 6.61
C ASP A 176 -2.64 12.43 7.33
N MET A 177 -1.34 12.48 7.63
CA MET A 177 -0.69 11.44 8.45
C MET A 177 -1.26 11.37 9.87
N ARG A 178 -1.64 12.53 10.45
CA ARG A 178 -2.35 12.57 11.73
C ARG A 178 -3.73 11.95 11.60
N ILE A 179 -4.47 12.23 10.53
CA ILE A 179 -5.78 11.62 10.28
C ILE A 179 -5.62 10.10 10.10
N MET A 180 -4.70 9.63 9.26
CA MET A 180 -4.37 8.21 9.07
C MET A 180 -4.08 7.52 10.42
N LEU A 181 -3.20 8.11 11.22
CA LEU A 181 -2.84 7.57 12.54
C LEU A 181 -4.06 7.48 13.44
N ASN A 182 -4.84 8.56 13.54
CA ASN A 182 -5.96 8.62 14.47
C ASN A 182 -7.19 7.85 13.98
N GLU A 183 -7.35 7.62 12.68
CA GLU A 183 -8.39 6.75 12.13
C GLU A 183 -8.25 5.31 12.61
N ILE A 184 -7.01 4.81 12.75
CA ILE A 184 -6.74 3.50 13.36
C ILE A 184 -7.42 3.41 14.73
N TYR A 185 -7.28 4.43 15.58
CA TYR A 185 -7.86 4.45 16.92
C TYR A 185 -9.37 4.74 16.90
N ALA A 186 -9.80 5.68 16.05
CA ALA A 186 -11.18 6.13 15.94
C ALA A 186 -12.12 5.00 15.49
N ARG A 187 -11.67 4.10 14.60
CA ARG A 187 -12.43 2.92 14.16
C ARG A 187 -12.83 2.00 15.30
N TYR A 188 -12.07 2.01 16.39
CA TYR A 188 -12.35 1.22 17.60
C TYR A 188 -13.02 2.03 18.70
N GLY A 189 -13.47 3.24 18.41
CA GLY A 189 -14.16 4.09 19.37
C GLY A 189 -13.23 4.70 20.42
N TYR A 190 -11.96 4.96 20.09
CA TYR A 190 -11.06 5.69 20.99
C TYR A 190 -11.59 7.10 21.27
N ARG A 191 -11.62 7.51 22.53
CA ARG A 191 -12.08 8.83 22.96
C ARG A 191 -10.94 9.84 22.85
N PHE A 192 -11.01 10.72 21.85
CA PHE A 192 -10.08 11.85 21.75
C PHE A 192 -10.31 12.88 22.86
N LYS A 193 -9.25 13.66 23.17
CA LYS A 193 -9.29 14.72 24.17
C LYS A 193 -10.35 15.77 23.79
N PRO A 194 -11.35 16.05 24.66
CA PRO A 194 -12.41 17.00 24.36
C PRO A 194 -11.88 18.36 23.91
N GLY A 195 -12.42 18.87 22.81
CA GLY A 195 -12.03 20.14 22.21
C GLY A 195 -10.66 20.14 21.53
N GLY A 196 -9.97 19.01 21.46
CA GLY A 196 -8.74 18.83 20.69
C GLY A 196 -9.00 18.76 19.19
N GLU A 197 -7.93 18.83 18.39
CA GLU A 197 -8.00 18.79 16.92
C GLU A 197 -8.69 17.52 16.42
N MET A 198 -8.26 16.35 16.91
CA MET A 198 -8.83 15.06 16.51
C MET A 198 -10.26 14.87 17.02
N ASP A 199 -10.59 15.38 18.21
CA ASP A 199 -11.97 15.35 18.71
C ASP A 199 -12.92 16.16 17.82
N ARG A 200 -12.53 17.37 17.42
CA ARG A 200 -13.31 18.19 16.47
C ARG A 200 -13.41 17.53 15.10
N TYR A 201 -12.34 16.92 14.60
CA TYR A 201 -12.36 16.23 13.32
C TYR A 201 -13.31 15.02 13.37
N PHE A 202 -13.09 14.09 14.30
CA PHE A 202 -13.83 12.83 14.35
C PHE A 202 -15.28 12.99 14.82
N SER A 203 -15.60 14.00 15.65
CA SER A 203 -17.00 14.29 16.01
C SER A 203 -17.89 14.68 14.82
N THR A 204 -17.31 15.11 13.70
CA THR A 204 -18.05 15.36 12.44
C THR A 204 -18.23 14.14 11.56
N GLN A 205 -17.57 13.02 11.89
CA GLN A 205 -17.61 11.80 11.10
C GLN A 205 -18.79 10.93 11.53
N SER A 206 -19.68 10.60 10.59
CA SER A 206 -20.90 9.83 10.88
C SER A 206 -20.65 8.41 11.41
N TRP A 207 -19.45 7.87 11.15
CA TRP A 207 -19.04 6.53 11.56
C TRP A 207 -18.32 6.49 12.90
N TYR A 208 -17.91 7.63 13.45
CA TYR A 208 -17.15 7.69 14.70
C TYR A 208 -18.08 7.70 15.91
N ALA A 209 -17.87 6.76 16.83
CA ALA A 209 -18.58 6.67 18.09
C ALA A 209 -17.58 6.49 19.25
N PRO A 210 -17.28 7.54 20.05
CA PRO A 210 -16.33 7.44 21.16
C PRO A 210 -16.88 6.54 22.27
N GLN A 211 -16.10 5.54 22.68
CA GLN A 211 -16.47 4.52 23.67
C GLN A 211 -15.37 4.33 24.72
N TYR A 212 -14.11 4.15 24.31
CA TYR A 212 -13.03 3.68 25.18
C TYR A 212 -11.89 4.69 25.30
N ASP A 213 -11.21 4.69 26.45
CA ASP A 213 -10.01 5.50 26.65
C ASP A 213 -8.74 4.80 26.16
N ASN A 214 -8.80 3.48 25.90
CA ASN A 214 -7.72 2.72 25.29
C ASN A 214 -8.30 1.65 24.35
N VAL A 215 -7.77 1.58 23.13
CA VAL A 215 -8.17 0.63 22.09
C VAL A 215 -7.02 -0.26 21.59
N ASP A 216 -5.83 -0.18 22.19
CA ASP A 216 -4.61 -0.89 21.77
C ASP A 216 -4.80 -2.41 21.67
N VAL A 217 -5.70 -2.95 22.49
CA VAL A 217 -6.05 -4.37 22.51
C VAL A 217 -6.79 -4.77 21.22
N PHE A 218 -7.57 -3.86 20.62
CA PHE A 218 -8.33 -4.08 19.39
C PHE A 218 -7.49 -3.99 18.12
N LEU A 219 -6.34 -3.30 18.19
CA LEU A 219 -5.49 -3.07 17.02
C LEU A 219 -4.87 -4.37 16.51
N THR A 220 -4.85 -4.53 15.18
CA THR A 220 -4.14 -5.63 14.52
C THR A 220 -2.63 -5.45 14.58
N LYS A 221 -1.88 -6.49 14.19
CA LYS A 221 -0.42 -6.39 14.01
C LYS A 221 -0.07 -5.28 13.02
N THR A 222 -0.76 -5.26 11.87
CA THR A 222 -0.56 -4.27 10.81
C THR A 222 -0.86 -2.85 11.30
N GLU A 223 -1.98 -2.64 11.98
CA GLU A 223 -2.33 -1.34 12.56
C GLU A 223 -1.32 -0.87 13.61
N LYS A 224 -0.81 -1.79 14.44
CA LYS A 224 0.26 -1.48 15.40
C LYS A 224 1.55 -1.08 14.70
N SER A 225 1.93 -1.79 13.64
CA SER A 225 3.13 -1.47 12.84
C SER A 225 2.98 -0.10 12.17
N ASN A 226 1.87 0.12 11.48
CA ASN A 226 1.57 1.39 10.81
C ASN A 226 1.47 2.55 11.79
N ALA A 227 0.78 2.38 12.92
CA ALA A 227 0.70 3.41 13.94
C ALA A 227 2.07 3.74 14.53
N LYS A 228 2.94 2.74 14.73
CA LYS A 228 4.33 2.95 15.17
C LYS A 228 5.11 3.76 14.14
N LEU A 229 5.02 3.40 12.86
CA LEU A 229 5.70 4.12 11.78
C LEU A 229 5.19 5.56 11.66
N LEU A 230 3.87 5.76 11.58
CA LEU A 230 3.27 7.10 11.48
C LEU A 230 3.65 7.98 12.67
N ARG A 231 3.66 7.44 13.89
CA ARG A 231 4.13 8.18 15.08
C ARG A 231 5.59 8.59 14.96
N LYS A 232 6.46 7.70 14.49
CA LYS A 232 7.88 8.01 14.24
C LYS A 232 8.01 9.13 13.23
N LEU A 233 7.33 9.02 12.09
CA LEU A 233 7.36 10.03 11.05
C LEU A 233 6.80 11.38 11.52
N LEU A 234 5.75 11.39 12.34
CA LEU A 234 5.16 12.59 12.92
C LEU A 234 5.96 13.21 14.08
N SER A 235 7.01 12.53 14.57
CA SER A 235 7.77 13.01 15.73
C SER A 235 8.51 14.31 15.44
N PRO A 236 8.64 15.23 16.42
CA PRO A 236 9.39 16.47 16.25
C PRO A 236 10.82 16.24 15.77
N ASP A 237 11.49 15.19 16.26
CA ASP A 237 12.87 14.88 15.90
C ASP A 237 13.00 14.54 14.41
N VAL A 238 12.15 13.65 13.89
CA VAL A 238 12.15 13.28 12.46
C VAL A 238 11.76 14.48 11.58
N GLN A 239 10.81 15.32 12.03
CA GLN A 239 10.43 16.53 11.30
C GLN A 239 11.55 17.59 11.28
N ASN A 240 12.28 17.75 12.37
CA ASN A 240 13.43 18.65 12.46
C ASN A 240 14.60 18.14 11.60
N GLN A 241 14.85 16.83 11.61
CA GLN A 241 15.85 16.20 10.74
C GLN A 241 15.49 16.35 9.26
N LYS A 242 14.22 16.13 8.88
CA LYS A 242 13.72 16.39 7.52
C LYS A 242 13.95 17.83 7.10
N LYS A 243 13.60 18.79 7.97
CA LYS A 243 13.80 20.21 7.71
C LYS A 243 15.28 20.53 7.47
N ARG A 244 16.17 20.06 8.36
CA ARG A 244 17.62 20.23 8.23
C ARG A 244 18.15 19.61 6.93
N TYR A 245 17.74 18.39 6.61
CA TYR A 245 18.12 17.69 5.38
C TYR A 245 17.81 18.54 4.14
N ILE A 246 16.58 19.07 4.07
CA ILE A 246 16.13 19.89 2.94
C ILE A 246 16.93 21.20 2.87
N GLU A 247 17.15 21.87 4.01
CA GLU A 247 17.93 23.12 4.07
C GLU A 247 19.37 22.91 3.58
N GLU A 248 20.07 21.91 4.13
CA GLU A 248 21.49 21.66 3.82
C GLU A 248 21.70 21.16 2.40
N ILE A 249 20.82 20.33 1.86
CA ILE A 249 20.97 19.85 0.48
C ILE A 249 20.52 20.88 -0.53
N THR A 250 19.57 21.75 -0.19
CA THR A 250 19.28 22.94 -1.01
C THR A 250 20.54 23.81 -1.11
N ALA A 251 21.23 24.05 0.01
CA ALA A 251 22.49 24.77 0.02
C ALA A 251 23.59 24.04 -0.77
N PHE A 252 23.68 22.70 -0.66
CA PHE A 252 24.60 21.90 -1.47
C PHE A 252 24.35 22.03 -2.98
N CYS A 253 23.10 21.94 -3.42
CA CYS A 253 22.74 22.11 -4.83
C CYS A 253 23.07 23.53 -5.34
N GLN A 254 22.86 24.57 -4.52
CA GLN A 254 23.25 25.94 -4.83
C GLN A 254 24.77 26.11 -4.90
N ALA A 255 25.52 25.52 -3.97
CA ALA A 255 26.99 25.53 -3.99
C ALA A 255 27.53 24.85 -5.26
N LEU A 256 26.89 23.75 -5.69
CA LEU A 256 27.24 23.05 -6.93
C LEU A 256 26.97 23.90 -8.17
N GLU A 257 25.85 24.64 -8.21
CA GLU A 257 25.53 25.56 -9.31
C GLU A 257 26.55 26.71 -9.40
N ASN A 258 26.92 27.28 -8.25
CA ASN A 258 27.81 28.45 -8.13
C ASN A 258 29.32 28.12 -8.15
N ASP A 259 29.71 26.86 -8.31
CA ASP A 259 31.11 26.41 -8.24
C ASP A 259 31.81 26.77 -6.91
N ASP A 260 31.07 26.72 -5.79
CA ASP A 260 31.59 26.96 -4.44
C ASP A 260 32.37 25.74 -3.92
N LEU A 261 33.63 25.64 -4.34
CA LEU A 261 34.49 24.52 -3.99
C LEU A 261 34.82 24.44 -2.48
N GLU A 262 34.80 25.57 -1.77
CA GLU A 262 35.04 25.61 -0.33
C GLU A 262 33.90 24.90 0.40
N TYR A 263 32.65 25.31 0.13
CA TYR A 263 31.47 24.65 0.68
C TYR A 263 31.41 23.16 0.33
N LEU A 264 31.64 22.82 -0.95
CA LEU A 264 31.59 21.43 -1.40
C LEU A 264 32.64 20.56 -0.69
N SER A 265 33.84 21.10 -0.45
CA SER A 265 34.90 20.36 0.25
C SER A 265 34.56 20.03 1.70
N GLU A 266 33.77 20.88 2.37
CA GLU A 266 33.33 20.67 3.75
C GLU A 266 32.11 19.73 3.87
N HIS A 267 31.40 19.50 2.77
CA HIS A 267 30.14 18.71 2.74
C HIS A 267 30.29 17.38 1.99
N ILE A 268 31.52 17.00 1.67
CA ILE A 268 31.87 15.71 1.07
C ILE A 268 32.80 14.97 2.05
N SER A 269 32.42 13.75 2.43
CA SER A 269 33.18 12.91 3.37
C SER A 269 33.97 11.82 2.62
N TYR A 270 33.99 10.59 3.13
CA TYR A 270 34.42 9.39 2.42
C TYR A 270 33.44 9.10 1.27
N LEU A 271 33.80 9.55 0.07
CA LEU A 271 32.94 9.46 -1.09
C LEU A 271 33.14 8.12 -1.79
N THR A 272 32.10 7.29 -1.82
CA THR A 272 32.06 6.05 -2.60
C THR A 272 31.43 6.31 -3.96
N THR A 273 32.04 5.82 -5.03
CA THR A 273 31.49 5.91 -6.39
C THR A 273 30.75 4.61 -6.75
N GLY A 274 29.89 4.63 -7.77
CA GLY A 274 29.21 3.43 -8.30
C GLY A 274 30.13 2.27 -8.76
N ALA A 275 31.46 2.44 -8.69
CA ALA A 275 32.44 1.38 -8.86
C ALA A 275 32.95 0.77 -7.53
N ASP A 276 32.28 1.07 -6.40
CA ASP A 276 32.71 0.77 -5.02
C ASP A 276 34.10 1.31 -4.67
N GLN A 277 34.53 2.38 -5.37
CA GLN A 277 35.81 3.03 -5.15
C GLN A 277 35.65 4.25 -4.27
N THR A 278 36.55 4.41 -3.31
CA THR A 278 36.67 5.65 -2.54
C THR A 278 37.45 6.69 -3.31
N VAL A 279 36.97 7.93 -3.29
CA VAL A 279 37.72 9.09 -3.79
C VAL A 279 37.83 10.17 -2.72
N THR A 280 39.00 10.81 -2.66
CA THR A 280 39.23 12.05 -1.90
C THR A 280 38.58 13.24 -2.60
N PHE A 281 38.37 14.35 -1.90
CA PHE A 281 37.87 15.57 -2.54
C PHE A 281 38.79 16.07 -3.68
N GLU A 282 40.11 15.87 -3.56
CA GLU A 282 41.05 16.19 -4.63
C GLU A 282 40.79 15.39 -5.91
N GLN A 283 40.53 14.09 -5.77
CA GLN A 283 40.14 13.22 -6.89
C GLN A 283 38.73 13.52 -7.38
N PHE A 284 37.82 13.92 -6.49
CA PHE A 284 36.46 14.31 -6.86
C PHE A 284 36.44 15.52 -7.80
N LYS A 285 37.38 16.47 -7.67
CA LYS A 285 37.48 17.61 -8.60
C LYS A 285 37.68 17.19 -10.06
N GLU A 286 38.30 16.04 -10.32
CA GLU A 286 38.49 15.52 -11.69
C GLU A 286 37.16 15.10 -12.34
N ILE A 287 36.21 14.65 -11.54
CA ILE A 287 34.88 14.17 -11.99
C ILE A 287 33.76 15.17 -11.72
N LEU A 288 34.05 16.26 -11.01
CA LEU A 288 33.10 17.32 -10.68
C LEU A 288 32.31 17.83 -11.90
N PRO A 289 32.89 18.03 -13.11
CA PRO A 289 32.10 18.45 -14.27
C PRO A 289 30.99 17.46 -14.64
N ASN A 290 31.27 16.15 -14.60
CA ASN A 290 30.29 15.12 -14.90
C ASN A 290 29.25 14.99 -13.79
N PHE A 291 29.69 15.07 -12.53
CA PHE A 291 28.80 15.07 -11.37
C PHE A 291 27.84 16.27 -11.42
N LYS A 292 28.36 17.47 -11.67
CA LYS A 292 27.59 18.71 -11.82
C LYS A 292 26.54 18.56 -12.92
N GLN A 293 26.94 18.01 -14.07
CA GLN A 293 26.00 17.74 -15.16
C GLN A 293 24.85 16.82 -14.70
N VAL A 294 25.15 15.65 -14.11
CA VAL A 294 24.13 14.68 -13.67
C VAL A 294 23.21 15.26 -12.59
N MET A 295 23.76 15.98 -11.63
CA MET A 295 23.00 16.56 -10.53
C MET A 295 22.10 17.70 -10.98
N LEU A 296 22.58 18.59 -11.86
CA LEU A 296 21.86 19.80 -12.26
C LEU A 296 20.89 19.60 -13.44
N THR A 297 20.95 18.49 -14.18
CA THR A 297 19.99 18.24 -15.27
C THR A 297 18.91 17.22 -14.96
N SER A 298 19.13 16.35 -13.98
CA SER A 298 18.17 15.30 -13.64
C SER A 298 17.11 15.81 -12.67
N SER A 299 15.83 15.63 -13.02
CA SER A 299 14.69 15.93 -12.14
C SER A 299 14.61 15.01 -10.93
N ALA A 300 15.41 13.94 -10.87
CA ALA A 300 15.60 13.11 -9.69
C ALA A 300 16.82 13.51 -8.84
N ASN A 301 17.46 14.64 -9.15
CA ASN A 301 18.59 15.19 -8.40
C ASN A 301 18.38 16.68 -8.06
N CYS A 302 19.39 17.55 -8.20
CA CYS A 302 19.32 18.97 -7.84
C CYS A 302 18.43 19.80 -8.80
N ALA A 303 18.07 19.29 -9.98
CA ALA A 303 17.13 19.97 -10.87
C ALA A 303 15.67 19.90 -10.37
N GLN A 304 15.41 19.12 -9.32
CA GLN A 304 14.08 19.00 -8.73
C GLN A 304 13.68 20.25 -7.94
N ASP A 305 12.38 20.49 -7.80
CA ASP A 305 11.89 21.54 -6.90
C ASP A 305 12.06 21.10 -5.44
N MET A 306 13.14 21.57 -4.81
CA MET A 306 13.47 21.27 -3.41
C MET A 306 12.36 21.70 -2.43
N SER A 307 11.52 22.68 -2.80
CA SER A 307 10.39 23.09 -1.96
C SER A 307 9.28 22.02 -1.89
N LEU A 308 9.19 21.16 -2.91
CA LEU A 308 8.25 20.04 -2.96
C LEU A 308 8.70 18.85 -2.14
N LEU A 309 10.01 18.66 -1.88
CA LEU A 309 10.50 17.62 -0.98
C LEU A 309 9.87 17.73 0.42
N ASN A 310 9.66 18.97 0.88
CA ASN A 310 9.01 19.18 2.17
C ASN A 310 7.57 18.63 2.20
N LYS A 311 6.87 18.67 1.06
CA LYS A 311 5.47 18.23 0.94
C LYS A 311 5.35 16.76 0.58
N ASN A 312 6.16 16.27 -0.35
CA ASN A 312 5.88 15.03 -1.09
C ASN A 312 6.82 13.88 -0.73
N TRP A 313 7.95 14.18 -0.07
CA TRP A 313 8.90 13.16 0.34
C TRP A 313 8.75 12.75 1.80
N LEU A 314 8.72 11.44 2.02
CA LEU A 314 8.67 10.84 3.36
C LEU A 314 10.09 10.61 3.83
N PHE A 315 10.57 11.56 4.64
CA PHE A 315 11.85 11.46 5.28
C PHE A 315 11.84 10.32 6.31
N SER A 316 12.78 9.40 6.18
CA SER A 316 13.12 8.42 7.20
C SER A 316 14.63 8.45 7.41
N PRO A 317 15.10 8.60 8.66
CA PRO A 317 16.53 8.56 8.97
C PRO A 317 17.23 7.26 8.55
N GLU A 318 16.46 6.18 8.38
CA GLU A 318 16.98 4.81 8.18
C GLU A 318 17.07 4.37 6.71
N GLY A 319 16.74 5.23 5.73
CA GLY A 319 16.95 4.86 4.32
C GLY A 319 15.90 5.35 3.34
N SER A 320 15.41 6.58 3.45
CA SER A 320 14.86 7.25 2.27
C SER A 320 15.90 8.20 1.70
N ASN A 321 16.09 8.13 0.38
CA ASN A 321 16.96 9.02 -0.37
C ASN A 321 16.12 9.64 -1.50
N PRO A 322 15.94 10.96 -1.55
CA PRO A 322 15.18 11.63 -2.60
C PRO A 322 16.02 11.86 -3.86
N PHE A 323 17.30 11.49 -3.86
CA PHE A 323 18.22 11.61 -4.98
C PHE A 323 18.48 10.24 -5.60
N MET A 324 18.46 10.18 -6.93
CA MET A 324 18.80 8.95 -7.65
C MET A 324 20.31 8.70 -7.63
N ASN A 325 21.11 9.73 -7.91
CA ASN A 325 22.54 9.57 -8.16
C ASN A 325 23.42 9.89 -6.97
N ALA A 326 22.88 10.34 -5.83
CA ALA A 326 23.65 10.84 -4.71
C ALA A 326 23.03 10.38 -3.39
N THR A 327 23.82 9.99 -2.39
CA THR A 327 23.31 9.71 -1.03
C THR A 327 23.97 10.63 -0.03
N PHE A 328 23.13 11.26 0.79
CA PHE A 328 23.54 12.10 1.90
C PHE A 328 23.23 11.39 3.22
N ILE A 329 24.21 11.35 4.13
CA ILE A 329 24.06 10.75 5.46
C ILE A 329 24.31 11.82 6.51
N TYR A 330 23.52 11.78 7.59
CA TYR A 330 23.73 12.65 8.73
C TYR A 330 24.99 12.21 9.49
N ASP A 331 25.95 13.10 9.63
CA ASP A 331 27.14 12.90 10.44
C ASP A 331 26.89 13.47 11.84
N GLU A 332 26.97 12.61 12.85
CA GLU A 332 26.72 12.98 14.25
C GLU A 332 27.86 13.81 14.85
N GLU A 333 29.09 13.68 14.35
CA GLU A 333 30.24 14.44 14.87
C GLU A 333 30.23 15.87 14.30
N GLU A 334 30.00 15.98 12.99
CA GLU A 334 29.93 17.24 12.25
C GLU A 334 28.53 17.91 12.35
N GLN A 335 27.54 17.20 12.89
CA GLN A 335 26.15 17.64 13.08
C GLN A 335 25.45 18.11 11.79
N LYS A 336 25.88 17.62 10.63
CA LYS A 336 25.40 18.01 9.28
C LYS A 336 25.32 16.81 8.34
N TYR A 337 24.61 16.95 7.23
CA TYR A 337 24.53 15.97 6.16
C TYR A 337 25.73 16.08 5.24
N LEU A 338 26.35 14.93 4.97
CA LEU A 338 27.51 14.80 4.10
C LEU A 338 27.16 13.92 2.90
N LEU A 339 27.66 14.29 1.72
CA LEU A 339 27.63 13.41 0.55
C LEU A 339 28.62 12.25 0.77
N VAL A 340 28.11 11.02 0.74
CA VAL A 340 28.89 9.79 0.98
C VAL A 340 28.91 8.83 -0.19
N TYR A 341 27.97 8.96 -1.12
CA TYR A 341 27.88 8.11 -2.30
C TYR A 341 27.39 8.87 -3.51
N PHE A 342 27.94 8.55 -4.68
CA PHE A 342 27.34 8.94 -5.95
C PHE A 342 27.50 7.88 -7.04
N ASP A 343 26.55 7.85 -7.97
CA ASP A 343 26.54 6.94 -9.12
C ASP A 343 26.45 7.75 -10.41
N LEU A 344 27.51 7.77 -11.23
CA LEU A 344 27.49 8.43 -12.55
C LEU A 344 26.88 7.56 -13.65
N THR A 345 26.65 6.28 -13.38
CA THR A 345 26.14 5.32 -14.39
C THR A 345 24.62 5.34 -14.50
N GLN A 346 23.94 5.77 -13.44
CA GLN A 346 22.49 5.93 -13.45
C GLN A 346 22.08 7.18 -14.22
N SER A 347 21.12 7.02 -15.13
CA SER A 347 20.58 8.13 -15.92
C SER A 347 19.08 7.99 -16.07
N CYS A 348 18.36 9.12 -16.04
CA CYS A 348 16.93 9.13 -16.33
C CYS A 348 16.66 8.78 -17.79
N ILE A 349 15.53 8.12 -18.01
CA ILE A 349 15.11 7.76 -19.36
C ILE A 349 14.69 9.04 -20.10
N PRO A 350 15.31 9.36 -21.25
CA PRO A 350 14.91 10.53 -22.04
C PRO A 350 13.47 10.45 -22.56
N GLU A 351 12.84 11.60 -22.78
CA GLU A 351 11.59 11.65 -23.56
C GLU A 351 11.78 11.00 -24.95
N SER A 352 10.71 10.44 -25.50
CA SER A 352 10.68 9.64 -26.74
C SER A 352 11.39 8.28 -26.68
N SER A 353 12.02 7.92 -25.55
CA SER A 353 12.56 6.58 -25.36
C SER A 353 11.44 5.55 -25.35
N GLU A 354 11.71 4.38 -25.92
CA GLU A 354 10.81 3.24 -25.88
C GLU A 354 11.04 2.43 -24.61
N ILE A 355 9.97 2.14 -23.87
CA ILE A 355 10.02 1.37 -22.62
C ILE A 355 8.99 0.25 -22.63
N GLU A 356 9.26 -0.79 -21.83
CA GLU A 356 8.28 -1.83 -21.52
C GLU A 356 7.85 -1.69 -20.05
N VAL A 357 6.55 -1.64 -19.81
CA VAL A 357 5.97 -1.45 -18.48
C VAL A 357 4.83 -2.44 -18.27
N ALA A 358 4.95 -3.26 -17.22
CA ALA A 358 3.91 -4.18 -16.79
C ALA A 358 2.97 -3.53 -15.77
N GLY A 359 1.66 -3.80 -15.89
CA GLY A 359 0.66 -3.26 -14.99
C GLY A 359 -0.76 -3.76 -15.29
N THR A 360 -1.74 -3.20 -14.59
CA THR A 360 -3.16 -3.50 -14.76
C THR A 360 -3.86 -2.35 -15.46
N LEU A 361 -4.63 -2.65 -16.50
CA LEU A 361 -5.45 -1.63 -17.16
C LEU A 361 -6.65 -1.26 -16.28
N ALA A 362 -6.92 0.03 -16.11
CA ALA A 362 -8.05 0.50 -15.29
C ALA A 362 -8.80 1.64 -15.98
N LEU A 363 -10.13 1.63 -15.85
CA LEU A 363 -10.97 2.76 -16.27
C LEU A 363 -11.09 3.74 -15.12
N LYS A 364 -10.84 5.02 -15.42
CA LYS A 364 -10.91 6.09 -14.43
C LYS A 364 -11.77 7.22 -14.95
N ASP A 365 -12.66 7.70 -14.09
CA ASP A 365 -13.55 8.82 -14.36
C ASP A 365 -12.85 10.13 -13.98
N TYR A 366 -12.89 11.09 -14.89
CA TYR A 366 -12.26 12.40 -14.75
C TYR A 366 -13.30 13.49 -14.96
N ILE A 367 -13.14 14.60 -14.23
CA ILE A 367 -13.92 15.81 -14.48
C ILE A 367 -13.16 16.63 -15.50
N ASP A 368 -13.70 16.74 -16.71
CA ASP A 368 -13.23 17.68 -17.71
C ASP A 368 -13.79 19.08 -17.39
N ASP A 369 -12.90 19.97 -16.96
CA ASP A 369 -13.19 21.37 -16.63
C ASP A 369 -12.71 22.34 -17.73
N SER A 370 -12.32 21.82 -18.90
CA SER A 370 -11.89 22.60 -20.06
C SER A 370 -13.03 23.35 -20.74
N GLN A 371 -14.27 22.92 -20.50
CA GLN A 371 -15.48 23.53 -21.00
C GLN A 371 -16.29 24.13 -19.84
N ASP A 372 -17.03 25.21 -20.10
CA ASP A 372 -17.92 25.89 -19.12
C ASP A 372 -18.92 24.94 -18.43
N ASN A 373 -19.12 23.74 -18.98
CA ASN A 373 -19.94 22.69 -18.43
C ASN A 373 -19.05 21.50 -18.02
N LYS A 374 -18.85 21.32 -16.71
CA LYS A 374 -18.09 20.19 -16.15
C LYS A 374 -18.70 18.87 -16.63
N SER A 375 -17.94 18.07 -17.38
CA SER A 375 -18.39 16.76 -17.87
C SER A 375 -17.51 15.65 -17.31
N ILE A 376 -18.07 14.44 -17.14
CA ILE A 376 -17.28 13.28 -16.70
C ILE A 376 -16.78 12.56 -17.94
N VAL A 377 -15.46 12.46 -18.09
CA VAL A 377 -14.80 11.72 -19.16
C VAL A 377 -14.14 10.48 -18.55
N ARG A 378 -14.41 9.30 -19.10
CA ARG A 378 -13.80 8.05 -18.68
C ARG A 378 -12.62 7.72 -19.59
N LYS A 379 -11.42 7.54 -19.05
CA LYS A 379 -10.23 7.13 -19.83
C LYS A 379 -9.61 5.86 -19.26
N ILE A 380 -9.00 5.08 -20.14
CA ILE A 380 -8.18 3.93 -19.77
C ILE A 380 -6.78 4.39 -19.34
N ILE A 381 -6.27 3.84 -18.25
CA ILE A 381 -4.91 4.06 -17.75
C ILE A 381 -4.22 2.73 -17.46
N LEU A 382 -2.90 2.76 -17.34
CA LEU A 382 -2.12 1.65 -16.79
C LEU A 382 -1.75 1.95 -15.33
N ASN A 383 -2.19 1.10 -14.42
CA ASN A 383 -1.71 1.07 -13.03
C ASN A 383 -0.48 0.16 -12.95
N THR A 384 0.65 0.64 -12.44
CA THR A 384 1.91 -0.10 -12.42
C THR A 384 2.70 0.12 -11.13
N VAL A 385 3.55 -0.82 -10.78
CA VAL A 385 4.61 -0.68 -9.77
C VAL A 385 6.01 -0.80 -10.38
N ASN A 386 6.09 -1.01 -11.70
CA ASN A 386 7.30 -1.30 -12.45
C ASN A 386 7.76 -0.12 -13.32
N MET A 387 7.25 1.09 -13.04
CA MET A 387 7.69 2.26 -13.78
C MET A 387 9.16 2.56 -13.49
N PRO A 388 9.97 2.91 -14.50
CA PRO A 388 11.36 3.33 -14.29
C PRO A 388 11.49 4.46 -13.27
N VAL A 389 12.61 4.46 -12.54
CA VAL A 389 12.87 5.32 -11.36
C VAL A 389 12.85 6.82 -11.68
N CYS A 390 13.14 7.23 -12.92
CA CYS A 390 12.90 8.59 -13.38
C CYS A 390 12.83 8.71 -14.92
N ILE A 391 12.15 9.77 -15.37
CA ILE A 391 12.08 10.23 -16.76
C ILE A 391 12.64 11.66 -16.82
N THR A 392 13.53 11.93 -17.78
CA THR A 392 14.15 13.25 -17.96
C THR A 392 13.09 14.31 -18.21
N GLY A 393 13.09 15.37 -17.38
CA GLY A 393 12.13 16.48 -17.48
C GLY A 393 10.77 16.22 -16.82
N ALA A 394 10.49 14.98 -16.38
CA ALA A 394 9.30 14.70 -15.58
C ALA A 394 9.52 15.13 -14.13
N ASP A 395 8.52 15.77 -13.54
CA ASP A 395 8.51 16.10 -12.10
C ASP A 395 8.26 14.82 -11.28
N VAL A 396 9.32 14.24 -10.72
CA VAL A 396 9.27 13.05 -9.85
C VAL A 396 8.65 13.32 -8.48
N ASN A 397 8.41 14.58 -8.14
CA ASN A 397 7.69 14.94 -6.92
C ASN A 397 6.17 14.95 -7.12
N PHE A 398 5.67 14.80 -8.35
CA PHE A 398 4.23 14.73 -8.60
C PHE A 398 3.64 13.46 -7.98
N PRO A 399 2.54 13.54 -7.22
CA PRO A 399 1.93 12.36 -6.62
C PRO A 399 1.64 11.28 -7.65
N TYR A 400 2.03 10.04 -7.36
CA TYR A 400 1.73 8.88 -8.20
C TYR A 400 2.27 8.91 -9.63
N TRP A 401 3.26 9.78 -9.92
CA TRP A 401 3.84 9.92 -11.25
C TRP A 401 4.35 8.59 -11.85
N ASN A 402 4.73 7.65 -10.98
CA ASN A 402 5.31 6.36 -11.33
C ASN A 402 4.35 5.17 -11.14
N ILE A 403 3.08 5.39 -10.80
CA ILE A 403 2.12 4.30 -10.63
C ILE A 403 0.90 4.39 -11.53
N HIS A 404 0.53 5.59 -11.94
CA HIS A 404 -0.49 5.80 -12.95
C HIS A 404 0.21 6.29 -14.19
N VAL A 405 -0.01 5.60 -15.31
CA VAL A 405 0.52 5.97 -16.60
C VAL A 405 -0.64 6.19 -17.54
N GLN A 406 -0.82 7.44 -17.96
CA GLN A 406 -1.82 7.79 -18.96
C GLN A 406 -1.39 7.26 -20.33
N LEU A 407 -2.34 6.66 -21.04
CA LEU A 407 -2.14 6.15 -22.39
C LEU A 407 -2.72 7.16 -23.39
N GLU A 408 -1.95 7.55 -24.39
CA GLU A 408 -2.44 8.30 -25.55
C GLU A 408 -2.68 7.30 -26.68
N LEU A 409 -3.95 6.95 -26.88
CA LEU A 409 -4.38 5.90 -27.81
C LEU A 409 -5.10 6.52 -29.02
N SER A 410 -5.11 5.80 -30.14
CA SER A 410 -6.01 6.11 -31.26
C SER A 410 -7.46 5.74 -30.91
N ASP A 411 -8.46 6.36 -31.55
CA ASP A 411 -9.88 6.03 -31.34
C ASP A 411 -10.16 4.52 -31.51
N SER A 412 -9.48 3.86 -32.45
CA SER A 412 -9.60 2.41 -32.65
C SER A 412 -8.99 1.59 -31.51
N ASP A 413 -7.88 2.06 -30.95
CA ASP A 413 -7.21 1.39 -29.83
C ASP A 413 -7.93 1.63 -28.50
N GLU A 414 -8.55 2.79 -28.30
CA GLU A 414 -9.30 3.07 -27.06
C GLU A 414 -10.35 2.02 -26.78
N LYS A 415 -11.12 1.61 -27.81
CA LYS A 415 -12.13 0.55 -27.65
C LYS A 415 -11.48 -0.78 -27.25
N LYS A 416 -10.42 -1.18 -27.97
CA LYS A 416 -9.68 -2.42 -27.71
C LYS A 416 -9.11 -2.47 -26.29
N PHE A 417 -8.48 -1.39 -25.84
CA PHE A 417 -7.90 -1.30 -24.50
C PHE A 417 -8.98 -1.23 -23.42
N THR A 418 -10.11 -0.58 -23.70
CA THR A 418 -11.27 -0.54 -22.78
C THR A 418 -11.89 -1.92 -22.58
N GLU A 419 -11.94 -2.77 -23.61
CA GLU A 419 -12.38 -4.16 -23.50
C GLU A 419 -11.46 -5.02 -22.61
N LEU A 420 -10.21 -4.58 -22.42
CA LEU A 420 -9.20 -5.20 -21.56
C LEU A 420 -9.11 -4.54 -20.17
N ALA A 421 -10.11 -3.77 -19.77
CA ALA A 421 -10.15 -3.19 -18.43
C ALA A 421 -10.08 -4.29 -17.35
N ASN A 422 -9.21 -4.07 -16.36
CA ASN A 422 -8.84 -5.00 -15.28
C ASN A 422 -7.94 -6.18 -15.70
N GLU A 423 -7.48 -6.23 -16.94
CA GLU A 423 -6.49 -7.23 -17.37
C GLU A 423 -5.07 -6.78 -17.04
N ASN A 424 -4.23 -7.75 -16.69
CA ASN A 424 -2.79 -7.55 -16.52
C ASN A 424 -2.10 -7.62 -17.88
N VAL A 425 -1.30 -6.60 -18.17
CA VAL A 425 -0.66 -6.42 -19.46
C VAL A 425 0.78 -5.98 -19.30
N THR A 426 1.63 -6.36 -20.25
CA THR A 426 2.90 -5.67 -20.50
C THR A 426 2.72 -4.82 -21.75
N LEU A 427 2.88 -3.50 -21.59
CA LEU A 427 2.81 -2.55 -22.68
C LEU A 427 4.20 -2.15 -23.11
N GLN A 428 4.40 -2.02 -24.41
CA GLN A 428 5.55 -1.32 -24.99
C GLN A 428 5.05 0.00 -25.56
N GLY A 429 5.72 1.11 -25.21
CA GLY A 429 5.33 2.43 -25.69
C GLY A 429 6.46 3.44 -25.58
N GLN A 430 6.27 4.57 -26.23
CA GLN A 430 7.22 5.69 -26.18
C GLN A 430 6.82 6.66 -25.08
N VAL A 431 7.82 7.09 -24.30
CA VAL A 431 7.66 8.07 -23.23
C VAL A 431 7.36 9.44 -23.81
N LYS A 432 6.31 10.11 -23.29
CA LYS A 432 5.98 11.50 -23.60
C LYS A 432 5.70 12.26 -22.32
N LEU A 433 6.26 13.47 -22.20
CA LEU A 433 5.98 14.33 -21.06
C LEU A 433 4.57 14.91 -21.17
N ALA A 434 3.91 15.00 -20.02
CA ALA A 434 2.66 15.72 -19.91
C ALA A 434 2.90 17.22 -20.11
N ASN A 435 2.13 17.83 -21.00
CA ASN A 435 2.23 19.23 -21.37
C ASN A 435 0.92 20.00 -21.15
N SER A 436 -0.13 19.31 -20.71
CA SER A 436 -1.42 19.90 -20.36
C SER A 436 -1.66 19.86 -18.85
N PRO A 437 -2.24 20.91 -18.25
CA PRO A 437 -2.77 20.86 -16.88
C PRO A 437 -3.80 19.74 -16.65
N GLN A 438 -4.40 19.22 -17.73
CA GLN A 438 -5.39 18.14 -17.69
C GLN A 438 -4.78 16.74 -17.76
N ASP A 439 -3.47 16.64 -18.03
CA ASP A 439 -2.78 15.35 -17.99
C ASP A 439 -2.76 14.85 -16.54
N TYR A 440 -3.25 13.63 -16.33
CA TYR A 440 -3.44 13.08 -14.98
C TYR A 440 -2.13 12.65 -14.33
N THR A 441 -1.13 12.36 -15.17
CA THR A 441 0.18 11.83 -14.80
C THR A 441 1.23 12.68 -15.48
N ARG A 442 2.43 12.81 -14.90
CA ARG A 442 3.51 13.59 -15.55
C ARG A 442 4.13 12.89 -16.75
N VAL A 443 3.93 11.58 -16.85
CA VAL A 443 4.46 10.74 -17.92
C VAL A 443 3.30 10.03 -18.60
N LYS A 444 3.32 10.05 -19.93
CA LYS A 444 2.39 9.34 -20.79
C LYS A 444 3.13 8.30 -21.62
N LEU A 445 2.42 7.26 -22.03
CA LEU A 445 2.86 6.38 -23.11
C LEU A 445 2.07 6.68 -24.38
N ILE A 446 2.79 6.85 -25.47
CA ILE A 446 2.25 6.97 -26.83
C ILE A 446 2.73 5.80 -27.67
N ASN A 447 2.12 5.62 -28.86
CA ASN A 447 2.46 4.53 -29.77
C ASN A 447 2.43 3.16 -29.05
N VAL A 448 1.40 2.98 -28.23
CA VAL A 448 1.31 1.90 -27.25
C VAL A 448 0.92 0.59 -27.93
N THR A 449 1.67 -0.47 -27.66
CA THR A 449 1.39 -1.83 -28.12
C THR A 449 1.36 -2.79 -26.95
N ILE A 450 0.50 -3.82 -27.05
CA ILE A 450 0.41 -4.87 -26.04
C ILE A 450 1.42 -5.95 -26.40
N LYS A 451 2.41 -6.19 -25.53
CA LYS A 451 3.43 -7.23 -25.71
C LYS A 451 2.95 -8.58 -25.20
N SER A 452 2.30 -8.55 -24.04
CA SER A 452 1.66 -9.72 -23.46
C SER A 452 0.41 -9.27 -22.71
N ILE A 453 -0.57 -10.16 -22.72
CA ILE A 453 -1.68 -10.15 -21.78
C ILE A 453 -1.42 -11.35 -20.90
N ASP A 454 -1.37 -11.12 -19.59
CA ASP A 454 -1.24 -12.21 -18.63
C ASP A 454 -2.60 -12.90 -18.52
N THR A 455 -2.88 -13.76 -19.50
CA THR A 455 -4.16 -14.48 -19.59
C THR A 455 -4.14 -15.68 -18.66
N ASP A 456 -4.00 -15.47 -17.35
CA ASP A 456 -4.24 -16.52 -16.35
C ASP A 456 -5.72 -16.62 -15.96
N LYS A 457 -6.60 -16.47 -16.96
CA LYS A 457 -8.00 -16.87 -16.92
C LYS A 457 -8.27 -17.85 -18.06
N LYS A 458 -8.22 -19.14 -17.72
CA LYS A 458 -8.59 -20.33 -18.53
C LYS A 458 -7.49 -20.97 -19.40
N SER A 459 -6.52 -21.65 -18.79
CA SER A 459 -5.93 -22.86 -19.41
C SER A 459 -5.22 -23.79 -18.42
N LYS A 460 -5.93 -24.26 -17.38
CA LYS A 460 -5.58 -25.52 -16.68
C LYS A 460 -6.79 -26.12 -15.95
N ALA A 461 -7.93 -26.09 -16.63
CA ALA A 461 -8.85 -27.21 -16.54
C ALA A 461 -8.47 -28.13 -17.71
N PHE A 462 -8.23 -29.41 -17.45
CA PHE A 462 -7.67 -30.44 -18.34
C PHE A 462 -6.14 -30.54 -18.38
N MET A 463 -5.56 -31.14 -17.33
CA MET A 463 -5.06 -32.53 -17.39
C MET A 463 -4.92 -33.13 -16.00
#